data_AF-A0A2N5X0Y2-F1
#
_entry.id   AF-A0A2N5X0Y2-F1
#
_cell.length_a   1.000
_cell.length_b   1.000
_cell.length_c   1.000
_cell.angle_alpha   90.00
_cell.angle_beta   90.00
_cell.angle_gamma   90.00
#
_symmetry.space_group_name_H-M   'P 1'
#
loop_
_entity.id
_entity.type
_entity.pdbx_description
1 polymer ?
#
loop_
_entity_poly.entity_id
_entity_poly.type
_entity_poly.pdbx_seq_one_letter_code
_entity_poly.pdbx_strand_id
1 'polypeptide(L)'
;MRCPPVSYTYFQMVDLTSDRYNLVRGDFPFHSDAGSVLDMTLQGDVNAILAALESKHRRCTYNAMASFLGISLPQLFSALGERRPHASWIVNQNTHKPTKYTKAQEHPHLYDNAQVISSEQELHTFLGQVAGATKSTPLTAYPEAACYGVDGCKGGWLFAKILDGELSFGTVPSIGVLVEKAAEGSRIFIDIPIGLRSKSADARLCDREARQILKPRRNSSVFNAPIRELLSTEDYASANALSKRLINKGISKQSFNIMDKIREVDDLLQGSAKARALLREVHPEVCFWSLAGGIAMEHSKKSEEGFNERLEHIQEYLPNARRAVLGAIDHYPRSNVAKDDILDAVVAAITASYPDRWATLPAAPELDEAGLPMEMVYLN
;
A
#
# COMPACT_ATOMS: atom_id res chain seq x y z
N MET A 1 -16.60 29.97 -51.13
CA MET A 1 -15.42 30.55 -50.44
C MET A 1 -14.85 29.47 -49.53
N ARG A 2 -13.63 28.99 -49.83
CA ARG A 2 -12.87 27.99 -49.07
C ARG A 2 -11.48 28.57 -48.81
N CYS A 3 -10.92 28.18 -47.65
CA CYS A 3 -9.53 28.29 -47.18
C CYS A 3 -9.07 29.68 -46.65
N PRO A 4 -8.14 29.73 -45.66
CA PRO A 4 -7.06 28.75 -45.43
C PRO A 4 -6.83 28.25 -43.97
N PRO A 5 -6.03 27.19 -43.80
CA PRO A 5 -5.43 26.78 -42.53
C PRO A 5 -4.13 27.58 -42.26
N VAL A 6 -3.74 27.70 -40.99
CA VAL A 6 -2.43 28.25 -40.60
C VAL A 6 -1.72 27.30 -39.64
N SER A 7 -0.41 27.23 -39.83
CA SER A 7 0.55 26.19 -39.46
C SER A 7 1.58 26.64 -38.42
N TYR A 8 2.45 25.68 -38.05
CA TYR A 8 3.75 25.79 -37.35
C TYR A 8 3.71 26.01 -35.82
N THR A 9 4.61 25.42 -35.00
CA THR A 9 6.03 25.12 -35.25
C THR A 9 6.56 23.94 -34.40
N TYR A 10 7.38 23.11 -35.02
CA TYR A 10 8.34 22.19 -34.38
C TYR A 10 9.47 23.01 -33.73
N PHE A 11 9.90 22.71 -32.51
CA PHE A 11 11.16 23.22 -31.96
C PHE A 11 12.05 22.09 -31.42
N GLN A 12 13.16 21.95 -32.14
CA GLN A 12 14.45 21.32 -31.94
C GLN A 12 14.83 20.67 -30.60
N MET A 13 15.44 19.49 -30.77
CA MET A 13 16.48 18.91 -29.92
C MET A 13 17.52 19.96 -29.49
N VAL A 14 17.94 19.90 -28.23
CA VAL A 14 19.21 20.46 -27.80
C VAL A 14 20.03 19.33 -27.21
N ASP A 15 21.03 18.93 -27.98
CA ASP A 15 22.15 18.09 -27.61
C ASP A 15 23.18 18.97 -26.89
N LEU A 16 23.64 18.57 -25.71
CA LEU A 16 24.74 19.21 -24.98
C LEU A 16 25.60 18.14 -24.31
N THR A 17 26.49 17.54 -25.10
CA THR A 17 27.70 16.88 -24.61
C THR A 17 28.85 17.89 -24.50
N SER A 18 29.59 17.82 -23.38
CA SER A 18 31.01 18.22 -23.18
C SER A 18 31.38 19.71 -23.29
N ASP A 19 31.79 20.36 -22.20
CA ASP A 19 33.21 20.37 -21.80
C ASP A 19 33.49 21.09 -20.47
N ARG A 20 34.65 20.72 -19.93
CA ARG A 20 35.29 21.00 -18.63
C ARG A 20 35.51 22.47 -18.26
N TYR A 21 35.46 22.77 -16.95
CA TYR A 21 36.51 23.56 -16.26
C TYR A 21 36.74 23.06 -14.82
N ASN A 22 38.01 23.16 -14.41
CA ASN A 22 38.69 22.49 -13.31
C ASN A 22 38.79 23.34 -12.02
N LEU A 23 39.00 22.62 -10.91
CA LEU A 23 39.78 22.94 -9.69
C LEU A 23 39.28 24.03 -8.71
N VAL A 24 38.94 23.62 -7.48
CA VAL A 24 39.75 23.89 -6.27
C VAL A 24 39.68 22.68 -5.33
N ARG A 25 40.86 22.21 -4.90
CA ARG A 25 41.08 21.17 -3.90
C ARG A 25 40.73 21.71 -2.50
N GLY A 26 39.94 20.95 -1.74
CA GLY A 26 39.86 21.03 -0.28
C GLY A 26 39.82 19.60 0.26
N ASP A 27 40.90 19.21 0.93
CA ASP A 27 41.07 17.87 1.53
C ASP A 27 40.07 17.63 2.66
N PHE A 28 39.21 16.62 2.53
CA PHE A 28 38.57 15.93 3.65
C PHE A 28 38.40 14.44 3.29
N PRO A 29 38.75 13.50 4.19
CA PRO A 29 38.64 12.08 3.90
C PRO A 29 37.19 11.64 4.12
N PHE A 30 36.52 11.19 3.07
CA PHE A 30 35.31 10.38 3.19
C PHE A 30 35.49 9.13 2.32
N HIS A 31 35.55 7.98 2.97
CA HIS A 31 35.48 6.69 2.31
C HIS A 31 34.13 6.55 1.59
N SER A 32 34.20 5.98 0.39
CA SER A 32 33.11 5.73 -0.54
C SER A 32 32.22 4.59 -0.06
N ASP A 33 30.96 4.89 0.26
CA ASP A 33 29.92 3.90 0.61
C ASP A 33 28.74 3.87 -0.38
N ALA A 34 28.94 4.37 -1.61
CA ALA A 34 27.95 4.23 -2.68
C ALA A 34 27.94 2.80 -3.30
N GLY A 35 29.03 2.05 -3.12
CA GLY A 35 29.15 0.68 -3.63
C GLY A 35 28.39 -0.35 -2.81
N SER A 36 28.22 -0.14 -1.50
CA SER A 36 27.58 -1.11 -0.59
C SER A 36 26.07 -1.16 -0.76
N VAL A 37 25.42 -0.03 -1.02
CA VAL A 37 23.95 0.05 -1.22
C VAL A 37 23.52 -0.57 -2.56
N LEU A 38 24.25 -0.29 -3.65
CA LEU A 38 24.00 -0.89 -4.97
C LEU A 38 24.22 -2.41 -4.97
N ASP A 39 25.21 -2.89 -4.21
CA ASP A 39 25.52 -4.31 -4.06
C ASP A 39 24.46 -5.03 -3.20
N MET A 40 23.93 -4.37 -2.15
CA MET A 40 22.83 -4.90 -1.33
C MET A 40 21.51 -5.01 -2.10
N THR A 41 21.17 -4.04 -2.95
CA THR A 41 19.97 -4.10 -3.81
C THR A 41 20.09 -5.21 -4.85
N LEU A 42 21.26 -5.34 -5.49
CA LEU A 42 21.51 -6.37 -6.50
C LEU A 42 21.45 -7.78 -5.90
N GLN A 43 22.02 -7.96 -4.70
CA GLN A 43 21.96 -9.22 -3.97
C GLN A 43 20.51 -9.61 -3.62
N GLY A 44 19.68 -8.62 -3.28
CA GLY A 44 18.25 -8.79 -3.06
C GLY A 44 17.53 -9.30 -4.31
N ASP A 45 17.75 -8.65 -5.45
CA ASP A 45 17.13 -9.02 -6.74
C ASP A 45 17.52 -10.43 -7.18
N VAL A 46 18.80 -10.79 -7.06
CA VAL A 46 19.30 -12.13 -7.38
C VAL A 46 18.61 -13.19 -6.51
N ASN A 47 18.52 -12.96 -5.19
CA ASN A 47 17.88 -13.90 -4.29
C ASN A 47 16.37 -14.04 -4.54
N ALA A 48 15.68 -12.95 -4.89
CA ALA A 48 14.26 -12.98 -5.23
C ALA A 48 14.00 -13.85 -6.48
N ILE A 49 14.84 -13.72 -7.51
CA ILE A 49 14.71 -14.53 -8.72
C ILE A 49 15.05 -16.00 -8.44
N LEU A 50 16.07 -16.29 -7.63
CA LEU A 50 16.38 -17.66 -7.21
C LEU A 50 15.21 -18.31 -6.46
N ALA A 51 14.56 -17.58 -5.55
CA ALA A 51 13.35 -18.06 -4.86
C ALA A 51 12.19 -18.33 -5.84
N ALA A 52 11.99 -17.46 -6.83
CA ALA A 52 10.98 -17.67 -7.86
C ALA A 52 11.24 -18.93 -8.70
N LEU A 53 12.49 -19.12 -9.15
CA LEU A 53 12.95 -20.32 -9.87
C LEU A 53 12.73 -21.58 -9.04
N GLU A 54 13.10 -21.53 -7.76
CA GLU A 54 12.89 -22.62 -6.81
C GLU A 54 11.41 -22.96 -6.68
N SER A 55 10.52 -21.98 -6.52
CA SER A 55 9.08 -22.23 -6.31
C SER A 55 8.39 -23.03 -7.43
N LYS A 56 8.95 -23.01 -8.65
CA LYS A 56 8.41 -23.73 -9.82
C LYS A 56 9.34 -24.81 -10.35
N HIS A 57 10.38 -25.15 -9.58
CA HIS A 57 11.44 -26.09 -9.94
C HIS A 57 12.03 -25.78 -11.33
N ARG A 58 12.27 -24.51 -11.63
CA ARG A 58 12.68 -24.03 -12.96
C ARG A 58 14.14 -23.62 -12.97
N ARG A 59 14.91 -24.10 -13.95
CA ARG A 59 16.30 -23.66 -14.19
C ARG A 59 16.36 -22.45 -15.11
N CYS A 60 17.35 -21.59 -14.94
CA CYS A 60 17.61 -20.41 -15.78
C CYS A 60 19.07 -20.34 -16.22
N THR A 61 19.35 -19.90 -17.45
CA THR A 61 20.74 -19.74 -17.90
C THR A 61 21.41 -18.51 -17.29
N TYR A 62 22.74 -18.54 -17.14
CA TYR A 62 23.51 -17.36 -16.68
C TYR A 62 23.28 -16.13 -17.56
N ASN A 63 23.21 -16.31 -18.88
CA ASN A 63 23.02 -15.21 -19.82
C ASN A 63 21.62 -14.59 -19.68
N ALA A 64 20.56 -15.40 -19.57
CA ALA A 64 19.20 -14.89 -19.37
C ALA A 64 19.09 -14.06 -18.08
N MET A 65 19.68 -14.56 -16.99
CA MET A 65 19.70 -13.89 -15.69
C MET A 65 20.50 -12.57 -15.73
N ALA A 66 21.68 -12.58 -16.34
CA ALA A 66 22.54 -11.39 -16.44
C ALA A 66 21.90 -10.30 -17.31
N SER A 67 21.32 -10.69 -18.45
CA SER A 67 20.61 -9.79 -19.35
C SER A 67 19.41 -9.14 -18.65
N PHE A 68 18.58 -9.93 -17.96
CA PHE A 68 17.42 -9.44 -17.22
C PHE A 68 17.78 -8.41 -16.13
N LEU A 69 18.86 -8.65 -15.40
CA LEU A 69 19.33 -7.73 -14.35
C LEU A 69 20.09 -6.52 -14.91
N GLY A 70 20.37 -6.48 -16.22
CA GLY A 70 21.18 -5.43 -16.83
C GLY A 70 22.64 -5.43 -16.34
N ILE A 71 23.17 -6.57 -15.90
CA ILE A 71 24.51 -6.71 -15.33
C ILE A 71 25.44 -7.61 -16.17
N SER A 72 26.74 -7.47 -15.96
CA SER A 72 27.73 -8.38 -16.56
C SER A 72 27.76 -9.74 -15.86
N LEU A 73 28.20 -10.80 -16.57
CA LEU A 73 28.39 -12.13 -15.98
C LEU A 73 29.31 -12.13 -14.75
N PRO A 74 30.45 -11.41 -14.71
CA PRO A 74 31.26 -11.30 -13.50
C PRO A 74 30.50 -10.73 -12.29
N GLN A 75 29.66 -9.70 -12.50
CA GLN A 75 28.82 -9.15 -11.44
C GLN A 75 27.78 -10.17 -10.97
N LEU A 76 27.15 -10.89 -11.90
CA LEU A 76 26.24 -11.99 -11.55
C LEU A 76 26.94 -13.08 -10.74
N PHE A 77 28.16 -13.50 -11.12
CA PHE A 77 28.92 -14.49 -10.36
C PHE A 77 29.27 -14.01 -8.96
N SER A 78 29.61 -12.72 -8.82
CA SER A 78 29.83 -12.09 -7.51
C SER A 78 28.57 -12.16 -6.65
N ALA A 79 27.42 -11.75 -7.20
CA ALA A 79 26.14 -11.72 -6.49
C ALA A 79 25.56 -13.13 -6.22
N LEU A 80 25.83 -14.12 -7.07
CA LEU A 80 25.48 -15.51 -6.76
C LEU A 80 26.29 -16.05 -5.58
N GLY A 81 27.50 -15.53 -5.35
CA GLY A 81 28.36 -15.91 -4.23
C GLY A 81 28.81 -17.37 -4.27
N GLU A 82 28.95 -17.98 -3.10
CA GLU A 82 29.44 -19.36 -2.99
C GLU A 82 28.43 -20.40 -3.54
N ARG A 83 28.98 -21.50 -4.07
CA ARG A 83 28.16 -22.60 -4.63
C ARG A 83 27.35 -23.28 -3.54
N ARG A 84 26.02 -23.21 -3.67
CA ARG A 84 25.05 -23.76 -2.72
C ARG A 84 23.79 -24.24 -3.45
N PRO A 85 22.99 -25.16 -2.87
CA PRO A 85 21.78 -25.68 -3.49
C PRO A 85 20.88 -24.60 -4.10
N HIS A 86 20.61 -23.52 -3.36
CA HIS A 86 19.78 -22.42 -3.83
C HIS A 86 20.32 -21.70 -5.08
N ALA A 87 21.64 -21.53 -5.21
CA ALA A 87 22.25 -20.88 -6.38
C ALA A 87 22.39 -21.83 -7.60
N SER A 88 22.15 -23.13 -7.40
CA SER A 88 22.29 -24.16 -8.46
C SER A 88 21.20 -24.10 -9.53
N TRP A 89 20.13 -23.32 -9.31
CA TRP A 89 19.08 -23.04 -10.29
C TRP A 89 19.59 -22.27 -11.53
N ILE A 90 20.73 -21.59 -11.42
CA ILE A 90 21.39 -20.94 -12.56
C ILE A 90 22.38 -21.88 -13.22
N VAL A 91 22.20 -22.12 -14.53
CA VAL A 91 22.87 -23.19 -15.27
C VAL A 91 23.57 -22.71 -16.53
N ASN A 92 24.50 -23.52 -17.03
CA ASN A 92 25.14 -23.28 -18.31
C ASN A 92 24.15 -23.49 -19.46
N GLN A 93 24.19 -22.61 -20.46
CA GLN A 93 23.27 -22.63 -21.60
C GLN A 93 23.37 -23.90 -22.47
N ASN A 94 24.53 -24.54 -22.54
CA ASN A 94 24.73 -25.72 -23.40
C ASN A 94 24.49 -27.02 -22.63
N THR A 95 24.89 -27.09 -21.36
CA THR A 95 24.80 -28.34 -20.59
C THR A 95 23.53 -28.43 -19.74
N HIS A 96 22.84 -27.31 -19.50
CA HIS A 96 21.72 -27.18 -18.57
C HIS A 96 22.05 -27.65 -17.14
N LYS A 97 23.34 -27.65 -16.80
CA LYS A 97 23.88 -27.98 -15.47
C LYS A 97 24.56 -26.77 -14.86
N PRO A 98 24.52 -26.62 -13.53
CA PRO A 98 25.26 -25.58 -12.84
C PRO A 98 26.77 -25.81 -12.97
N THR A 99 27.54 -24.75 -13.19
CA THR A 99 28.97 -24.87 -13.56
C THR A 99 29.85 -25.12 -12.34
N LYS A 100 30.59 -26.23 -12.33
CA LYS A 100 31.53 -26.64 -11.26
C LYS A 100 30.84 -26.95 -9.91
N TYR A 101 29.61 -27.44 -9.92
CA TYR A 101 28.92 -27.93 -8.73
C TYR A 101 29.23 -29.42 -8.51
N THR A 102 29.34 -29.83 -7.25
CA THR A 102 29.26 -31.25 -6.87
C THR A 102 27.80 -31.64 -6.66
N LYS A 103 27.47 -32.94 -6.71
CA LYS A 103 26.08 -33.42 -6.48
C LYS A 103 25.50 -32.96 -5.14
N ALA A 104 26.32 -32.85 -4.08
CA ALA A 104 25.86 -32.40 -2.77
C ALA A 104 25.54 -30.89 -2.72
N GLN A 105 26.01 -30.12 -3.69
CA GLN A 105 25.77 -28.68 -3.80
C GLN A 105 24.62 -28.34 -4.76
N GLU A 106 24.08 -29.33 -5.47
CA GLU A 106 22.91 -29.17 -6.33
C GLU A 106 21.62 -29.22 -5.49
N HIS A 107 20.60 -28.47 -5.89
CA HIS A 107 19.29 -28.57 -5.27
C HIS A 107 18.69 -29.97 -5.51
N PRO A 108 18.07 -30.64 -4.51
CA PRO A 108 17.53 -31.99 -4.67
C PRO A 108 16.53 -32.13 -5.82
N HIS A 109 15.78 -31.05 -6.06
CA HIS A 109 14.73 -30.97 -7.08
C HIS A 109 15.17 -30.29 -8.38
N LEU A 110 16.48 -30.08 -8.58
CA LEU A 110 17.03 -29.29 -9.70
C LEU A 110 16.61 -29.84 -11.08
N TYR A 111 16.38 -31.15 -11.17
CA TYR A 111 16.08 -31.85 -12.41
C TYR A 111 14.63 -32.32 -12.54
N ASP A 112 13.75 -31.97 -11.59
CA ASP A 112 12.33 -32.35 -11.61
C ASP A 112 11.59 -31.79 -12.82
N ASN A 113 12.06 -30.66 -13.35
CA ASN A 113 11.50 -30.02 -14.54
C ASN A 113 12.53 -29.92 -15.66
N ALA A 114 12.16 -30.38 -16.85
CA ALA A 114 13.06 -30.44 -18.01
C ALA A 114 13.25 -29.08 -18.71
N GLN A 115 12.28 -28.16 -18.63
CA GLN A 115 12.39 -26.88 -19.37
C GLN A 115 13.28 -25.89 -18.61
N VAL A 116 14.08 -25.14 -19.37
CA VAL A 116 15.09 -24.19 -18.89
C VAL A 116 14.81 -22.83 -19.53
N ILE A 117 14.80 -21.78 -18.71
CA ILE A 117 14.70 -20.40 -19.18
C ILE A 117 16.04 -20.00 -19.78
N SER A 118 16.04 -19.64 -21.06
CA SER A 118 17.25 -19.43 -21.85
C SER A 118 17.42 -18.01 -22.39
N SER A 119 16.38 -17.17 -22.27
CA SER A 119 16.40 -15.76 -22.67
C SER A 119 15.82 -14.84 -21.60
N GLU A 120 16.17 -13.56 -21.67
CA GLU A 120 15.60 -12.49 -20.82
C GLU A 120 14.07 -12.43 -20.92
N GLN A 121 13.51 -12.51 -22.15
CA GLN A 121 12.07 -12.50 -22.38
C GLN A 121 11.34 -13.68 -21.72
N GLU A 122 11.95 -14.88 -21.77
CA GLU A 122 11.42 -16.06 -21.07
C GLU A 122 11.49 -15.88 -19.55
N LEU A 123 12.54 -15.24 -19.03
CA LEU A 123 12.65 -14.94 -17.60
C LEU A 123 11.61 -13.90 -17.16
N HIS A 124 11.41 -12.83 -17.92
CA HIS A 124 10.30 -11.88 -17.69
C HIS A 124 8.95 -12.59 -17.67
N THR A 125 8.69 -13.47 -18.65
CA THR A 125 7.43 -14.22 -18.74
C THR A 125 7.26 -15.15 -17.54
N PHE A 126 8.33 -15.87 -17.17
CA PHE A 126 8.33 -16.76 -16.03
C PHE A 126 8.09 -16.02 -14.71
N LEU A 127 8.80 -14.92 -14.47
CA LEU A 127 8.63 -14.12 -13.25
C LEU A 127 7.24 -13.49 -13.21
N GLY A 128 6.68 -13.09 -14.35
CA GLY A 128 5.28 -12.69 -14.48
C GLY A 128 4.30 -13.82 -14.13
N GLN A 129 4.59 -15.07 -14.50
CA GLN A 129 3.80 -16.25 -14.12
C GLN A 129 3.98 -16.64 -12.65
N VAL A 130 5.18 -16.51 -12.08
CA VAL A 130 5.41 -16.75 -10.65
C VAL A 130 4.68 -15.69 -9.85
N ALA A 131 4.83 -14.40 -10.19
CA ALA A 131 4.06 -13.31 -9.61
C ALA A 131 2.54 -13.52 -9.80
N GLY A 132 2.10 -14.00 -10.97
CA GLY A 132 0.70 -14.36 -11.22
C GLY A 132 0.22 -15.67 -10.56
N ALA A 133 1.13 -16.49 -10.02
CA ALA A 133 0.83 -17.72 -9.29
C ALA A 133 1.03 -17.59 -7.77
N THR A 134 1.61 -16.49 -7.29
CA THR A 134 1.71 -16.11 -5.87
C THR A 134 1.02 -14.81 -5.51
N LYS A 135 0.43 -14.07 -6.47
CA LYS A 135 -0.48 -12.96 -6.20
C LYS A 135 -1.79 -13.14 -6.95
N SER A 136 -2.85 -12.86 -6.21
CA SER A 136 -4.25 -12.69 -6.61
C SER A 136 -4.48 -12.47 -8.09
N THR A 137 -5.39 -13.26 -8.67
CA THR A 137 -6.03 -12.98 -9.95
C THR A 137 -6.35 -11.49 -10.07
N PRO A 138 -5.81 -10.75 -11.05
CA PRO A 138 -6.31 -9.43 -11.37
C PRO A 138 -7.80 -9.60 -11.73
N LEU A 139 -8.67 -8.86 -11.03
CA LEU A 139 -10.09 -8.80 -11.38
C LEU A 139 -10.19 -8.47 -12.87
N THR A 140 -10.73 -9.41 -13.65
CA THR A 140 -11.13 -9.17 -15.04
C THR A 140 -12.42 -8.35 -15.12
N ALA A 141 -13.00 -7.97 -13.98
CA ALA A 141 -14.10 -7.03 -13.87
C ALA A 141 -13.87 -6.12 -12.65
N TYR A 142 -13.56 -4.84 -12.90
CA TYR A 142 -13.73 -3.83 -11.88
C TYR A 142 -15.20 -3.81 -11.43
N PRO A 143 -15.51 -3.54 -10.16
CA PRO A 143 -16.90 -3.44 -9.74
C PRO A 143 -17.62 -2.38 -10.59
N GLU A 144 -18.76 -2.74 -11.21
CA GLU A 144 -19.63 -1.80 -11.94
C GLU A 144 -20.12 -0.65 -11.04
N ALA A 145 -20.04 -0.83 -9.72
CA ALA A 145 -20.39 0.16 -8.73
C ALA A 145 -19.16 0.88 -8.16
N ALA A 146 -19.30 2.20 -7.99
CA ALA A 146 -18.23 3.03 -7.46
C ALA A 146 -17.83 2.63 -6.03
N CYS A 147 -16.52 2.48 -5.82
CA CYS A 147 -15.93 2.18 -4.53
C CYS A 147 -15.18 3.41 -4.01
N TYR A 148 -15.49 3.83 -2.80
CA TYR A 148 -14.95 5.03 -2.18
C TYR A 148 -14.10 4.66 -0.97
N GLY A 149 -12.96 5.34 -0.86
CA GLY A 149 -12.15 5.39 0.35
C GLY A 149 -12.10 6.82 0.86
N VAL A 150 -12.30 7.01 2.16
CA VAL A 150 -12.56 8.32 2.75
C VAL A 150 -11.69 8.57 3.96
N ASP A 151 -11.11 9.76 4.02
CA ASP A 151 -10.33 10.23 5.18
C ASP A 151 -10.68 11.69 5.55
N GLY A 152 -10.52 12.02 6.83
CA GLY A 152 -10.87 13.31 7.39
C GLY A 152 -9.82 14.38 7.09
N CYS A 153 -10.22 15.47 6.45
CA CYS A 153 -9.34 16.60 6.16
C CYS A 153 -9.90 17.91 6.76
N LYS A 154 -9.14 19.01 6.72
CA LYS A 154 -9.62 20.29 7.29
C LYS A 154 -10.84 20.85 6.54
N GLY A 155 -10.99 20.49 5.26
CA GLY A 155 -12.10 20.93 4.41
C GLY A 155 -13.36 20.06 4.49
N GLY A 156 -13.43 19.11 5.43
CA GLY A 156 -14.47 18.09 5.49
C GLY A 156 -13.87 16.71 5.26
N TRP A 157 -14.23 16.03 4.20
CA TRP A 157 -13.78 14.67 3.90
C TRP A 157 -13.16 14.61 2.51
N LEU A 158 -11.95 14.09 2.42
CA LEU A 158 -11.35 13.68 1.14
C LEU A 158 -11.91 12.30 0.80
N PHE A 159 -12.28 12.09 -0.46
CA PHE A 159 -12.54 10.75 -0.97
C PHE A 159 -11.69 10.44 -2.19
N ALA A 160 -11.20 9.21 -2.24
CA ALA A 160 -10.73 8.54 -3.45
C ALA A 160 -11.89 7.68 -3.98
N LYS A 161 -12.19 7.76 -5.26
CA LYS A 161 -13.23 6.99 -5.94
C LYS A 161 -12.59 6.13 -7.02
N ILE A 162 -12.85 4.83 -6.98
CA ILE A 162 -12.53 3.87 -8.03
C ILE A 162 -13.83 3.48 -8.73
N LEU A 163 -13.87 3.64 -10.05
CA LEU A 163 -14.96 3.21 -10.92
C LEU A 163 -14.35 2.78 -12.25
N ASP A 164 -14.68 1.58 -12.73
CA ASP A 164 -14.13 1.03 -13.98
C ASP A 164 -12.59 1.04 -14.05
N GLY A 165 -11.94 0.87 -12.90
CA GLY A 165 -10.47 0.88 -12.77
C GLY A 165 -9.84 2.27 -12.76
N GLU A 166 -10.64 3.33 -12.93
CA GLU A 166 -10.17 4.71 -12.92
C GLU A 166 -10.24 5.30 -11.50
N LEU A 167 -9.11 5.86 -11.07
CA LEU A 167 -8.98 6.53 -9.78
C LEU A 167 -9.21 8.04 -9.93
N SER A 168 -10.15 8.56 -9.15
CA SER A 168 -10.47 9.98 -9.08
C SER A 168 -10.60 10.46 -7.63
N PHE A 169 -10.52 11.76 -7.41
CA PHE A 169 -10.57 12.35 -6.07
C PHE A 169 -11.58 13.48 -5.99
N GLY A 170 -12.12 13.71 -4.81
CA GLY A 170 -12.96 14.86 -4.50
C GLY A 170 -13.00 15.16 -3.02
N THR A 171 -13.62 16.28 -2.67
CA THR A 171 -13.92 16.61 -1.28
C THR A 171 -15.41 16.85 -1.09
N VAL A 172 -15.91 16.52 0.10
CA VAL A 172 -17.27 16.86 0.54
C VAL A 172 -17.22 17.51 1.91
N PRO A 173 -18.13 18.46 2.21
CA PRO A 173 -18.16 19.11 3.52
C PRO A 173 -18.63 18.17 4.64
N SER A 174 -19.43 17.15 4.31
CA SER A 174 -19.89 16.12 5.24
C SER A 174 -20.01 14.76 4.56
N ILE A 175 -19.88 13.69 5.34
CA ILE A 175 -19.99 12.31 4.88
C ILE A 175 -21.42 11.99 4.39
N GLY A 176 -22.43 12.63 4.98
CA GLY A 176 -23.81 12.54 4.51
C GLY A 176 -24.00 13.00 3.07
N VAL A 177 -23.26 14.04 2.62
CA VAL A 177 -23.30 14.49 1.22
C VAL A 177 -22.74 13.42 0.27
N LEU A 178 -21.70 12.69 0.69
CA LEU A 178 -21.17 11.58 -0.11
C LEU A 178 -22.15 10.41 -0.15
N VAL A 179 -22.73 10.02 0.98
CA VAL A 179 -23.76 8.98 1.07
C VAL A 179 -24.93 9.28 0.15
N GLU A 180 -25.41 10.52 0.12
CA GLU A 180 -26.54 10.86 -0.73
C GLU A 180 -26.22 10.80 -2.22
N LYS A 181 -25.01 11.19 -2.61
CA LYS A 181 -24.55 11.17 -4.00
C LYS A 181 -24.10 9.79 -4.49
N ALA A 182 -23.79 8.87 -3.58
CA ALA A 182 -23.37 7.52 -3.93
C ALA A 182 -24.50 6.78 -4.66
N ALA A 183 -24.15 6.13 -5.76
CA ALA A 183 -25.08 5.33 -6.53
C ALA A 183 -25.44 4.04 -5.77
N GLU A 184 -26.52 3.39 -6.19
CA GLU A 184 -26.87 2.07 -5.66
C GLU A 184 -25.72 1.06 -5.92
N GLY A 185 -25.46 0.19 -4.94
CA GLY A 185 -24.35 -0.77 -4.99
C GLY A 185 -22.97 -0.18 -4.68
N SER A 186 -22.84 1.14 -4.52
CA SER A 186 -21.58 1.76 -4.08
C SER A 186 -21.13 1.25 -2.71
N ARG A 187 -19.85 1.43 -2.40
CA ARG A 187 -19.25 1.08 -1.10
C ARG A 187 -18.39 2.23 -0.62
N ILE A 188 -18.44 2.55 0.66
CA ILE A 188 -17.71 3.67 1.25
C ILE A 188 -16.93 3.17 2.46
N PHE A 189 -15.62 3.04 2.32
CA PHE A 189 -14.74 2.63 3.40
C PHE A 189 -14.05 3.87 3.97
N ILE A 190 -14.09 4.04 5.29
CA ILE A 190 -13.73 5.30 5.95
C ILE A 190 -12.80 5.07 7.14
N ASP A 191 -11.74 5.89 7.26
CA ASP A 191 -10.84 5.88 8.42
C ASP A 191 -11.42 6.71 9.57
N ILE A 192 -12.42 6.15 10.24
CA ILE A 192 -13.02 6.73 11.42
C ILE A 192 -13.60 5.61 12.28
N PRO A 193 -13.47 5.68 13.62
CA PRO A 193 -14.14 4.72 14.50
C PRO A 193 -15.66 4.69 14.27
N ILE A 194 -16.17 3.52 13.89
CA ILE A 194 -17.59 3.16 13.82
C ILE A 194 -17.88 2.14 14.91
N GLY A 195 -18.97 2.36 15.63
CA GLY A 195 -19.31 1.60 16.82
C GLY A 195 -18.43 2.01 18.01
N LEU A 196 -19.05 2.36 19.13
CA LEU A 196 -18.35 2.93 20.29
C LEU A 196 -18.73 2.21 21.58
N ARG A 197 -17.76 2.08 22.49
CA ARG A 197 -18.04 1.61 23.85
C ARG A 197 -18.88 2.65 24.60
N SER A 198 -19.68 2.18 25.54
CA SER A 198 -20.49 2.98 26.46
C SER A 198 -20.09 2.62 27.88
N LYS A 199 -19.81 3.62 28.73
CA LYS A 199 -19.39 3.46 30.14
C LYS A 199 -18.32 2.40 30.42
N SER A 200 -17.48 2.05 29.44
CA SER A 200 -16.43 1.04 29.59
C SER A 200 -15.06 1.59 29.24
N ALA A 201 -14.08 1.24 30.07
CA ALA A 201 -12.68 1.58 29.87
C ALA A 201 -11.94 0.61 28.94
N ASP A 202 -12.63 -0.43 28.46
CA ASP A 202 -12.08 -1.47 27.60
C ASP A 202 -11.95 -0.96 26.17
N ALA A 203 -10.86 -1.31 25.51
CA ALA A 203 -10.71 -1.03 24.09
C ALA A 203 -11.74 -1.84 23.27
N ARG A 204 -12.12 -1.33 22.11
CA ARG A 204 -12.85 -2.15 21.11
C ARG A 204 -11.96 -3.33 20.73
N LEU A 205 -12.57 -4.49 20.48
CA LEU A 205 -11.79 -5.68 20.09
C LEU A 205 -11.02 -5.43 18.79
N CYS A 206 -11.63 -4.73 17.83
CA CYS A 206 -10.98 -4.32 16.58
C CYS A 206 -9.70 -3.51 16.83
N ASP A 207 -9.74 -2.51 17.73
CA ASP A 207 -8.56 -1.71 18.10
C ASP A 207 -7.44 -2.58 18.70
N ARG A 208 -7.80 -3.58 19.51
CA ARG A 208 -6.82 -4.47 20.16
C ARG A 208 -6.17 -5.40 19.14
N GLU A 209 -6.95 -6.01 18.25
CA GLU A 209 -6.43 -6.93 17.25
C GLU A 209 -5.62 -6.21 16.17
N ALA A 210 -6.05 -5.02 15.74
CA ALA A 210 -5.29 -4.16 14.84
C ALA A 210 -3.90 -3.84 15.43
N ARG A 211 -3.82 -3.48 16.72
CA ARG A 211 -2.52 -3.30 17.40
C ARG A 211 -1.66 -4.54 17.43
N GLN A 212 -2.28 -5.73 17.49
CA GLN A 212 -1.54 -6.99 17.60
C GLN A 212 -0.94 -7.40 16.26
N ILE A 213 -1.67 -7.25 15.15
CA ILE A 213 -1.15 -7.56 13.81
C ILE A 213 -0.11 -6.53 13.35
N LEU A 214 -0.24 -5.27 13.80
CA LEU A 214 0.72 -4.19 13.55
C LEU A 214 1.89 -4.23 14.56
N LYS A 215 2.22 -5.39 15.14
CA LYS A 215 3.47 -5.54 15.91
C LYS A 215 4.58 -6.08 15.01
N PRO A 216 5.85 -5.73 15.31
CA PRO A 216 6.30 -4.79 16.33
C PRO A 216 6.26 -3.32 15.89
N ARG A 217 5.92 -3.05 14.62
CA ARG A 217 5.96 -1.72 14.00
C ARG A 217 4.55 -1.25 13.67
N ARG A 218 4.23 0.01 13.99
CA ARG A 218 2.95 0.70 13.70
C ARG A 218 1.79 0.40 14.64
N ASN A 219 1.92 -0.45 15.65
CA ASN A 219 0.86 -0.65 16.65
C ASN A 219 0.40 0.65 17.35
N SER A 220 1.27 1.66 17.48
CA SER A 220 0.93 2.96 18.05
C SER A 220 0.07 3.85 17.14
N SER A 221 -0.10 3.50 15.87
CA SER A 221 -1.00 4.21 14.94
C SER A 221 -2.47 4.06 15.33
N VAL A 222 -2.83 2.90 15.91
CA VAL A 222 -4.19 2.60 16.38
C VAL A 222 -4.38 3.22 17.77
N PHE A 223 -5.03 4.38 17.83
CA PHE A 223 -5.41 5.02 19.10
C PHE A 223 -6.72 4.45 19.65
N ASN A 224 -7.06 4.73 20.91
CA ASN A 224 -8.33 4.28 21.48
C ASN A 224 -9.46 5.20 21.02
N ALA A 225 -10.53 4.63 20.48
CA ALA A 225 -11.77 5.35 20.25
C ALA A 225 -12.32 5.93 21.56
N PRO A 226 -13.00 7.10 21.53
CA PRO A 226 -13.69 7.62 22.71
C PRO A 226 -14.89 6.72 23.08
N ILE A 227 -15.36 6.81 24.32
CA ILE A 227 -16.69 6.29 24.67
C ILE A 227 -17.76 7.24 24.11
N ARG A 228 -18.93 6.70 23.76
CA ARG A 228 -20.00 7.45 23.07
C ARG A 228 -20.42 8.71 23.83
N GLU A 229 -20.44 8.69 25.16
CA GLU A 229 -20.86 9.83 25.98
C GLU A 229 -19.97 11.06 25.82
N LEU A 230 -18.72 10.89 25.36
CA LEU A 230 -17.84 12.04 25.13
C LEU A 230 -18.24 12.82 23.88
N LEU A 231 -18.97 12.21 22.96
CA LEU A 231 -19.41 12.88 21.75
C LEU A 231 -20.27 14.11 22.06
N SER A 232 -21.01 14.15 23.17
CA SER A 232 -21.82 15.33 23.53
C SER A 232 -21.02 16.49 24.14
N THR A 233 -19.69 16.41 24.20
CA THR A 233 -18.84 17.46 24.80
C THR A 233 -18.26 18.39 23.75
N GLU A 234 -18.08 19.66 24.12
CA GLU A 234 -17.62 20.73 23.22
C GLU A 234 -16.10 20.98 23.34
N ASP A 235 -15.52 20.80 24.52
CA ASP A 235 -14.12 21.11 24.79
C ASP A 235 -13.36 19.96 25.46
N TYR A 236 -12.03 19.97 25.31
CA TYR A 236 -11.16 18.90 25.79
C TYR A 236 -11.20 18.76 27.32
N ALA A 237 -11.30 19.86 28.06
CA ALA A 237 -11.30 19.80 29.52
C ALA A 237 -12.57 19.11 30.02
N SER A 238 -13.72 19.46 29.46
CA SER A 238 -15.01 18.81 29.72
C SER A 238 -15.01 17.34 29.30
N ALA A 239 -14.55 17.02 28.08
CA ALA A 239 -14.44 15.64 27.58
C ALA A 239 -13.54 14.78 28.48
N ASN A 240 -12.38 15.30 28.87
CA ASN A 240 -11.42 14.58 29.70
C ASN A 240 -11.91 14.39 31.14
N ALA A 241 -12.57 15.42 31.72
CA ALA A 241 -13.18 15.31 33.04
C ALA A 241 -14.31 14.28 33.04
N LEU A 242 -15.17 14.29 32.01
CA LEU A 242 -16.24 13.32 31.83
C LEU A 242 -15.70 11.89 31.67
N SER A 243 -14.69 11.70 30.83
CA SER A 243 -14.05 10.39 30.63
C SER A 243 -13.48 9.83 31.93
N LYS A 244 -12.74 10.66 32.69
CA LYS A 244 -12.21 10.25 34.01
C LYS A 244 -13.32 9.89 34.99
N ARG A 245 -14.42 10.64 35.00
CA ARG A 245 -15.56 10.36 35.87
C ARG A 245 -16.26 9.05 35.52
N LEU A 246 -16.44 8.75 34.23
CA LEU A 246 -17.21 7.59 33.78
C LEU A 246 -16.39 6.29 33.78
N ILE A 247 -15.12 6.35 33.35
CA ILE A 247 -14.31 5.15 33.08
C ILE A 247 -12.91 5.19 33.72
N ASN A 248 -12.65 6.16 34.61
CA ASN A 248 -11.38 6.33 35.32
C ASN A 248 -10.14 6.44 34.41
N LYS A 249 -10.32 6.91 33.17
CA LYS A 249 -9.25 7.14 32.20
C LYS A 249 -9.49 8.48 31.49
N GLY A 250 -8.41 9.16 31.10
CA GLY A 250 -8.49 10.37 30.29
C GLY A 250 -8.69 10.08 28.81
N ILE A 251 -9.22 11.05 28.07
CA ILE A 251 -9.25 10.99 26.59
C ILE A 251 -7.92 11.48 26.03
N SER A 252 -7.43 10.84 24.96
CA SER A 252 -6.24 11.31 24.25
C SER A 252 -6.56 12.56 23.42
N LYS A 253 -5.57 13.44 23.21
CA LYS A 253 -5.73 14.59 22.29
C LYS A 253 -6.04 14.15 20.86
N GLN A 254 -5.47 13.03 20.41
CA GLN A 254 -5.72 12.50 19.07
C GLN A 254 -7.19 12.09 18.91
N SER A 255 -7.74 11.32 19.87
CA SER A 255 -9.16 10.94 19.89
C SER A 255 -10.08 12.16 19.97
N PHE A 256 -9.70 13.17 20.78
CA PHE A 256 -10.48 14.40 20.91
C PHE A 256 -10.50 15.24 19.63
N ASN A 257 -9.35 15.39 18.94
CA ASN A 257 -9.23 16.23 17.75
C ASN A 257 -10.09 15.75 16.57
N ILE A 258 -10.48 14.49 16.55
CA ILE A 258 -11.37 13.93 15.52
C ILE A 258 -12.79 13.66 16.04
N MET A 259 -13.09 14.06 17.28
CA MET A 259 -14.35 13.73 17.95
C MET A 259 -15.57 14.27 17.21
N ASP A 260 -15.46 15.44 16.58
CA ASP A 260 -16.52 16.01 15.76
C ASP A 260 -16.83 15.16 14.52
N LYS A 261 -15.81 14.57 13.91
CA LYS A 261 -15.96 13.64 12.77
C LYS A 261 -16.55 12.30 13.21
N ILE A 262 -16.14 11.80 14.37
CA ILE A 262 -16.74 10.59 14.96
C ILE A 262 -18.22 10.86 15.23
N ARG A 263 -18.58 12.00 15.83
CA ARG A 263 -19.98 12.39 16.08
C ARG A 263 -20.78 12.46 14.78
N GLU A 264 -20.25 13.13 13.75
CA GLU A 264 -20.91 13.23 12.45
C GLU A 264 -21.26 11.86 11.85
N VAL A 265 -20.34 10.91 11.92
CA VAL A 265 -20.51 9.56 11.37
C VAL A 265 -21.44 8.72 12.27
N ASP A 266 -21.30 8.80 13.59
CA ASP A 266 -22.16 8.10 14.56
C ASP A 266 -23.64 8.54 14.42
N ASP A 267 -23.89 9.85 14.31
CA ASP A 267 -25.23 10.41 14.11
C ASP A 267 -25.82 9.98 12.76
N LEU A 268 -25.02 10.02 11.68
CA LEU A 268 -25.47 9.61 10.35
C LEU A 268 -25.85 8.13 10.31
N LEU A 269 -25.01 7.25 10.90
CA LEU A 269 -25.27 5.82 10.92
C LEU A 269 -26.47 5.47 11.80
N GLN A 270 -26.71 6.20 12.89
CA GLN A 270 -27.92 6.01 13.70
C GLN A 270 -29.19 6.45 12.96
N GLY A 271 -29.12 7.51 12.15
CA GLY A 271 -30.27 8.09 11.45
C GLY A 271 -30.56 7.55 10.05
N SER A 272 -29.66 6.80 9.41
CA SER A 272 -29.77 6.41 7.99
C SER A 272 -29.45 4.95 7.71
N ALA A 273 -30.48 4.19 7.29
CA ALA A 273 -30.31 2.81 6.82
C ALA A 273 -29.43 2.73 5.56
N LYS A 274 -29.53 3.74 4.67
CA LYS A 274 -28.66 3.86 3.49
C LYS A 274 -27.20 4.01 3.90
N ALA A 275 -26.90 4.85 4.89
CA ALA A 275 -25.55 5.00 5.40
C ALA A 275 -25.02 3.68 5.99
N ARG A 276 -25.82 2.98 6.82
CA ARG A 276 -25.44 1.67 7.39
C ARG A 276 -25.13 0.61 6.34
N ALA A 277 -25.77 0.66 5.18
CA ALA A 277 -25.54 -0.30 4.09
C ALA A 277 -24.27 0.01 3.29
N LEU A 278 -23.85 1.28 3.22
CA LEU A 278 -22.73 1.73 2.37
C LEU A 278 -21.42 1.87 3.14
N LEU A 279 -21.47 2.29 4.42
CA LEU A 279 -20.29 2.70 5.20
C LEU A 279 -19.75 1.56 6.05
N ARG A 280 -18.42 1.36 5.99
CA ARG A 280 -17.69 0.49 6.92
C ARG A 280 -16.36 1.12 7.34
N GLU A 281 -15.92 0.81 8.56
CA GLU A 281 -14.66 1.29 9.11
C GLU A 281 -13.48 0.51 8.50
N VAL A 282 -12.42 1.23 8.18
CA VAL A 282 -11.10 0.70 7.86
C VAL A 282 -10.04 1.44 8.68
N HIS A 283 -8.83 0.89 8.71
CA HIS A 283 -7.66 1.59 9.24
C HIS A 283 -6.51 1.50 8.23
N PRO A 284 -5.96 2.61 7.72
CA PRO A 284 -4.99 2.60 6.62
C PRO A 284 -3.78 1.69 6.86
N GLU A 285 -3.20 1.70 8.05
CA GLU A 285 -2.05 0.80 8.35
C GLU A 285 -2.45 -0.68 8.35
N VAL A 286 -3.70 -1.02 8.70
CA VAL A 286 -4.20 -2.41 8.60
C VAL A 286 -4.44 -2.77 7.13
N CYS A 287 -4.99 -1.85 6.34
CA CYS A 287 -5.14 -2.04 4.90
C CYS A 287 -3.77 -2.25 4.24
N PHE A 288 -2.79 -1.37 4.48
CA PHE A 288 -1.44 -1.52 3.92
C PHE A 288 -0.74 -2.80 4.40
N TRP A 289 -0.88 -3.16 5.68
CA TRP A 289 -0.40 -4.45 6.20
C TRP A 289 -0.97 -5.63 5.39
N SER A 290 -2.26 -5.58 5.05
CA SER A 290 -2.89 -6.63 4.24
C SER A 290 -2.43 -6.64 2.78
N LEU A 291 -2.29 -5.46 2.15
CA LEU A 291 -1.76 -5.33 0.79
C LEU A 291 -0.31 -5.82 0.69
N ALA A 292 0.47 -5.64 1.76
CA ALA A 292 1.85 -6.08 1.88
C ALA A 292 2.00 -7.55 2.34
N GLY A 293 0.94 -8.36 2.25
CA GLY A 293 1.00 -9.79 2.56
C GLY A 293 1.21 -10.09 4.05
N GLY A 294 0.69 -9.23 4.93
CA GLY A 294 0.78 -9.41 6.38
C GLY A 294 2.04 -8.83 7.01
N ILE A 295 2.74 -7.93 6.30
CA ILE A 295 3.94 -7.26 6.79
C ILE A 295 3.63 -5.78 7.02
N ALA A 296 3.88 -5.28 8.23
CA ALA A 296 3.64 -3.87 8.56
C ALA A 296 4.66 -2.95 7.87
N MET A 297 4.21 -1.76 7.45
CA MET A 297 5.03 -0.75 6.77
C MET A 297 6.29 -0.40 7.57
N GLU A 298 7.44 -0.50 6.91
CA GLU A 298 8.75 -0.22 7.47
C GLU A 298 8.90 1.28 7.72
N HIS A 299 8.57 2.10 6.73
CA HIS A 299 8.81 3.53 6.76
C HIS A 299 7.60 4.34 7.22
N SER A 300 7.89 5.49 7.84
CA SER A 300 6.85 6.38 8.34
C SER A 300 6.08 7.00 7.18
N LYS A 301 4.75 7.07 7.26
CA LYS A 301 3.93 7.72 6.22
C LYS A 301 4.29 9.20 5.96
N LYS A 302 5.04 9.82 6.88
CA LYS A 302 5.54 11.20 6.75
C LYS A 302 6.86 11.33 6.00
N SER A 303 7.56 10.23 5.72
CA SER A 303 8.82 10.25 4.96
C SER A 303 8.56 9.96 3.47
N GLU A 304 9.52 10.32 2.61
CA GLU A 304 9.40 10.05 1.18
C GLU A 304 9.48 8.55 0.89
N GLU A 305 10.29 7.81 1.65
CA GLU A 305 10.39 6.35 1.59
C GLU A 305 9.05 5.70 1.95
N GLY A 306 8.40 6.15 3.03
CA GLY A 306 7.09 5.61 3.43
C GLY A 306 5.96 5.98 2.49
N PHE A 307 6.07 7.10 1.78
CA PHE A 307 5.17 7.45 0.69
C PHE A 307 5.34 6.50 -0.50
N ASN A 308 6.59 6.27 -0.93
CA ASN A 308 6.90 5.39 -2.05
C ASN A 308 6.54 3.92 -1.77
N GLU A 309 6.86 3.42 -0.57
CA GLU A 309 6.49 2.08 -0.08
C GLU A 309 4.98 1.82 -0.22
N ARG A 310 4.15 2.74 0.27
CA ARG A 310 2.69 2.64 0.17
C ARG A 310 2.20 2.75 -1.28
N LEU A 311 2.81 3.63 -2.06
CA LEU A 311 2.45 3.81 -3.46
C LEU A 311 2.78 2.57 -4.30
N GLU A 312 3.89 1.88 -4.03
CA GLU A 312 4.24 0.62 -4.69
C GLU A 312 3.16 -0.44 -4.46
N HIS A 313 2.74 -0.64 -3.21
CA HIS A 313 1.64 -1.56 -2.89
C HIS A 313 0.31 -1.14 -3.54
N ILE A 314 0.01 0.16 -3.60
CA ILE A 314 -1.17 0.66 -4.32
C ILE A 314 -1.09 0.34 -5.83
N GLN A 315 0.09 0.47 -6.44
CA GLN A 315 0.27 0.24 -7.88
C GLN A 315 0.13 -1.24 -8.27
N GLU A 316 0.27 -2.19 -7.34
CA GLU A 316 -0.04 -3.60 -7.60
C GLU A 316 -1.53 -3.85 -7.88
N TYR A 317 -2.41 -3.02 -7.30
CA TYR A 317 -3.87 -3.12 -7.46
C TYR A 317 -4.41 -2.10 -8.47
N LEU A 318 -3.74 -0.96 -8.62
CA LEU A 318 -4.07 0.11 -9.56
C LEU A 318 -2.80 0.60 -10.26
N PRO A 319 -2.35 -0.05 -11.36
CA PRO A 319 -1.08 0.26 -12.02
C PRO A 319 -0.90 1.75 -12.38
N ASN A 320 -2.00 2.41 -12.74
CA ASN A 320 -2.02 3.81 -13.16
C ASN A 320 -2.24 4.81 -12.01
N ALA A 321 -2.32 4.36 -10.75
CA ALA A 321 -2.63 5.21 -9.60
C ALA A 321 -1.62 6.33 -9.38
N ARG A 322 -0.33 6.12 -9.67
CA ARG A 322 0.74 7.12 -9.45
C ARG A 322 0.41 8.47 -10.08
N ARG A 323 -0.06 8.49 -11.33
CA ARG A 323 -0.41 9.74 -12.02
C ARG A 323 -1.56 10.47 -11.33
N ALA A 324 -2.60 9.74 -10.93
CA ALA A 324 -3.76 10.31 -10.25
C ALA A 324 -3.40 10.82 -8.84
N VAL A 325 -2.61 10.06 -8.08
CA VAL A 325 -2.11 10.44 -6.74
C VAL A 325 -1.27 11.71 -6.81
N LEU A 326 -0.28 11.77 -7.71
CA LEU A 326 0.55 12.97 -7.87
C LEU A 326 -0.28 14.18 -8.32
N GLY A 327 -1.22 13.97 -9.25
CA GLY A 327 -2.17 15.02 -9.65
C GLY A 327 -3.02 15.53 -8.49
N ALA A 328 -3.45 14.65 -7.57
CA ALA A 328 -4.20 15.05 -6.38
C ALA A 328 -3.33 15.86 -5.40
N ILE A 329 -2.08 15.46 -5.20
CA ILE A 329 -1.11 16.18 -4.36
C ILE A 329 -0.86 17.60 -4.87
N ASP A 330 -0.82 17.79 -6.19
CA ASP A 330 -0.62 19.09 -6.82
C ASP A 330 -1.91 19.94 -6.83
N HIS A 331 -3.08 19.28 -6.96
CA HIS A 331 -4.37 19.95 -7.02
C HIS A 331 -4.84 20.48 -5.66
N TYR A 332 -4.69 19.69 -4.59
CA TYR A 332 -5.19 20.08 -3.27
C TYR A 332 -4.13 20.84 -2.46
N PRO A 333 -4.47 22.01 -1.88
CA PRO A 333 -3.57 22.70 -0.97
C PRO A 333 -3.23 21.82 0.23
N ARG A 334 -1.93 21.68 0.53
CA ARG A 334 -1.45 20.89 1.69
C ARG A 334 -2.01 21.35 3.03
N SER A 335 -2.46 22.60 3.13
CA SER A 335 -3.14 23.12 4.32
C SER A 335 -4.49 22.46 4.57
N ASN A 336 -5.11 21.91 3.53
CA ASN A 336 -6.45 21.36 3.53
C ASN A 336 -6.44 19.83 3.51
N VAL A 337 -5.56 19.24 2.69
CA VAL A 337 -5.41 17.78 2.51
C VAL A 337 -3.92 17.43 2.63
N ALA A 338 -3.56 16.55 3.56
CA ALA A 338 -2.18 16.10 3.68
C ALA A 338 -1.86 15.04 2.60
N LYS A 339 -0.56 14.84 2.32
CA LYS A 339 -0.15 13.83 1.32
C LYS A 339 -0.51 12.41 1.76
N ASP A 340 -0.41 12.14 3.06
CA ASP A 340 -0.75 10.87 3.67
C ASP A 340 -2.26 10.59 3.60
N ASP A 341 -3.11 11.59 3.83
CA ASP A 341 -4.58 11.46 3.70
C ASP A 341 -4.99 10.96 2.29
N ILE A 342 -4.24 11.35 1.24
CA ILE A 342 -4.50 10.88 -0.14
C ILE A 342 -4.23 9.38 -0.26
N LEU A 343 -3.11 8.89 0.25
CA LEU A 343 -2.79 7.45 0.18
C LEU A 343 -3.72 6.63 1.09
N ASP A 344 -4.07 7.17 2.25
CA ASP A 344 -5.00 6.57 3.21
C ASP A 344 -6.40 6.42 2.58
N ALA A 345 -6.89 7.45 1.87
CA ALA A 345 -8.13 7.36 1.09
C ALA A 345 -8.02 6.35 -0.06
N VAL A 346 -6.89 6.28 -0.78
CA VAL A 346 -6.73 5.32 -1.89
C VAL A 346 -6.73 3.88 -1.39
N VAL A 347 -6.01 3.56 -0.31
CA VAL A 347 -5.96 2.18 0.19
C VAL A 347 -7.31 1.73 0.73
N ALA A 348 -8.09 2.65 1.32
CA ALA A 348 -9.47 2.40 1.71
C ALA A 348 -10.36 2.09 0.48
N ALA A 349 -10.21 2.84 -0.61
CA ALA A 349 -10.96 2.63 -1.85
C ALA A 349 -10.61 1.29 -2.52
N ILE A 350 -9.31 0.95 -2.54
CA ILE A 350 -8.83 -0.36 -3.00
C ILE A 350 -9.48 -1.45 -2.17
N THR A 351 -9.42 -1.35 -0.84
CA THR A 351 -10.04 -2.35 0.06
C THR A 351 -11.53 -2.51 -0.28
N ALA A 352 -12.27 -1.41 -0.46
CA ALA A 352 -13.69 -1.45 -0.84
C ALA A 352 -13.98 -2.11 -2.20
N SER A 353 -12.98 -2.21 -3.09
CA SER A 353 -13.14 -2.73 -4.45
C SER A 353 -13.11 -4.25 -4.56
N TYR A 354 -12.77 -4.98 -3.47
CA TYR A 354 -12.64 -6.45 -3.46
C TYR A 354 -13.57 -7.11 -2.41
N PRO A 355 -14.91 -7.04 -2.59
CA PRO A 355 -15.88 -7.55 -1.61
C PRO A 355 -15.69 -9.02 -1.25
N ASP A 356 -15.29 -9.86 -2.21
CA ASP A 356 -15.08 -11.29 -2.01
C ASP A 356 -13.81 -11.61 -1.18
N ARG A 357 -12.99 -10.59 -0.92
CA ARG A 357 -11.75 -10.70 -0.14
C ARG A 357 -11.81 -9.98 1.19
N TRP A 358 -12.96 -9.44 1.59
CA TRP A 358 -13.05 -8.75 2.86
C TRP A 358 -12.91 -9.71 4.04
N ALA A 359 -12.05 -9.33 4.97
CA ALA A 359 -12.04 -9.85 6.33
C ALA A 359 -12.19 -8.69 7.32
N THR A 360 -12.50 -9.01 8.56
CA THR A 360 -12.68 -8.03 9.63
C THR A 360 -11.79 -8.35 10.82
N LEU A 361 -11.35 -7.31 11.51
CA LEU A 361 -10.85 -7.40 12.87
C LEU A 361 -11.94 -6.90 13.82
N PRO A 362 -12.42 -7.71 14.77
CA PRO A 362 -12.26 -9.16 14.83
C PRO A 362 -13.00 -9.90 13.73
N ALA A 363 -12.68 -11.19 13.54
CA ALA A 363 -13.40 -12.06 12.60
C ALA A 363 -14.91 -12.18 12.93
N ALA A 364 -15.28 -11.97 14.19
CA ALA A 364 -16.66 -11.84 14.64
C ALA A 364 -16.85 -10.47 15.34
N PRO A 365 -17.25 -9.43 14.59
CA PRO A 365 -17.45 -8.08 15.12
C PRO A 365 -18.41 -8.03 16.30
N GLU A 366 -18.02 -7.27 17.34
CA GLU A 366 -18.93 -6.90 18.41
C GLU A 366 -19.88 -5.81 17.92
N LEU A 367 -21.13 -5.80 18.39
CA LEU A 367 -22.04 -4.68 18.18
C LEU A 367 -22.01 -3.75 19.40
N ASP A 368 -22.13 -2.45 19.16
CA ASP A 368 -22.32 -1.48 20.24
C ASP A 368 -23.80 -1.32 20.66
N GLU A 369 -24.08 -0.41 21.59
CA GLU A 369 -25.44 -0.16 22.09
C GLU A 369 -26.42 0.38 21.02
N ALA A 370 -25.92 0.91 19.90
CA ALA A 370 -26.74 1.39 18.76
C ALA A 370 -26.86 0.34 17.64
N GLY A 371 -26.30 -0.85 17.84
CA GLY A 371 -26.25 -1.93 16.87
C GLY A 371 -25.26 -1.68 15.73
N LEU A 372 -24.27 -0.80 15.92
CA LEU A 372 -23.20 -0.58 14.94
C LEU A 372 -22.06 -1.59 15.16
N PRO A 373 -21.51 -2.20 14.10
CA PRO A 373 -20.40 -3.13 14.23
C PRO A 373 -19.10 -2.38 14.58
N MET A 374 -18.42 -2.85 15.61
CA MET A 374 -17.08 -2.43 16.00
C MET A 374 -16.06 -3.33 15.30
N GLU A 375 -15.66 -2.91 14.10
CA GLU A 375 -14.82 -3.68 13.19
C GLU A 375 -13.81 -2.79 12.45
N MET A 376 -12.76 -3.41 11.90
CA MET A 376 -11.93 -2.80 10.86
C MET A 376 -11.86 -3.77 9.69
N VAL A 377 -12.32 -3.34 8.51
CA VAL A 377 -12.30 -4.16 7.29
C VAL A 377 -10.93 -4.09 6.62
N TYR A 378 -10.46 -5.22 6.09
CA TYR A 378 -9.21 -5.33 5.34
C TYR A 378 -9.30 -6.44 4.28
N LEU A 379 -8.26 -6.61 3.45
CA LEU A 379 -8.21 -7.68 2.43
C LEU A 379 -7.55 -8.95 2.98
N ASN A 380 -8.19 -10.10 2.80
CA ASN A 380 -7.63 -11.42 3.14
C ASN A 380 -6.76 -12.01 2.02
#